data_AF-A0A141RF69-F1
#
_entry.id   AF-A0A141RF69-F1
#
_cell.length_a   1.000
_cell.length_b   1.000
_cell.length_c   1.000
_cell.angle_alpha   90.00
_cell.angle_beta   90.00
_cell.angle_gamma   90.00
#
_symmetry.space_group_name_H-M   'P 1'
#
loop_
_entity.id
_entity.type
_entity.pdbx_description
1 polymer ?
#
loop_
_entity_poly.entity_id
_entity_poly.type
_entity_poly.pdbx_seq_one_letter_code
_entity_poly.pdbx_strand_id
1 'polypeptide(L)' 'MNNSETEEITDEIIGEAVLALLKTNRPITTPTLLVRLRLMQATEPDRQRRKIIAAVI' A
#
# COMPACT_ATOMS: atom_id res chain seq x y z
N MET A 1 -19.47 6.64 -9.19
CA MET A 1 -18.32 6.50 -10.11
C MET A 1 -16.98 6.78 -9.42
N ASN A 2 -16.87 7.71 -8.44
CA ASN A 2 -15.59 7.99 -7.74
C ASN A 2 -15.11 6.93 -6.73
N ASN A 3 -16.00 6.08 -6.22
CA ASN A 3 -15.64 5.10 -5.20
C ASN A 3 -14.84 3.93 -5.81
N SER A 4 -15.19 3.51 -7.02
CA SER A 4 -14.56 2.38 -7.70
C SER A 4 -13.10 2.64 -8.04
N GLU A 5 -12.77 3.86 -8.47
CA GLU A 5 -11.38 4.24 -8.76
C GLU A 5 -10.53 4.30 -7.49
N THR A 6 -11.10 4.76 -6.38
CA THR A 6 -10.39 4.80 -5.09
C THR A 6 -10.18 3.40 -4.52
N GLU A 7 -11.17 2.51 -4.69
CA GLU A 7 -11.07 1.09 -4.33
C GLU A 7 -10.03 0.36 -5.19
N GLU A 8 -10.02 0.58 -6.51
CA GLU A 8 -9.06 -0.02 -7.43
C GLU A 8 -7.61 0.41 -7.10
N ILE A 9 -7.39 1.69 -6.83
CA ILE A 9 -6.06 2.19 -6.42
C ILE A 9 -5.68 1.64 -5.03
N THR A 10 -6.65 1.45 -4.14
CA THR A 10 -6.40 0.84 -2.82
C THR A 10 -5.93 -0.61 -2.96
N ASP A 11 -6.60 -1.39 -3.80
CA ASP A 11 -6.23 -2.78 -4.08
C ASP A 11 -4.86 -2.88 -4.76
N GLU A 12 -4.56 -1.97 -5.68
CA GLU A 12 -3.24 -1.86 -6.31
C GLU A 12 -2.13 -1.60 -5.27
N ILE A 13 -2.33 -0.63 -4.38
CA ILE A 13 -1.36 -0.28 -3.32
C ILE A 13 -1.12 -1.48 -2.39
N ILE A 14 -2.18 -2.19 -1.99
CA ILE A 14 -2.06 -3.38 -1.15
C ILE A 14 -1.31 -4.49 -1.92
N GLY A 15 -1.65 -4.69 -3.20
CA GLY A 15 -0.99 -5.64 -4.09
C GLY A 15 0.51 -5.37 -4.23
N GLU A 16 0.91 -4.12 -4.45
CA GLU A 16 2.31 -3.70 -4.51
C GLU A 16 3.05 -3.98 -3.19
N ALA A 17 2.41 -3.67 -2.05
CA ALA A 17 2.98 -3.89 -0.74
C ALA A 17 3.19 -5.38 -0.46
N VAL A 18 2.19 -6.22 -0.76
CA VAL A 18 2.26 -7.68 -0.62
C VAL A 18 3.30 -8.28 -1.57
N LEU A 19 3.35 -7.83 -2.82
CA LEU A 19 4.35 -8.28 -3.80
C LEU A 19 5.77 -7.98 -3.32
N ALA A 20 6.00 -6.78 -2.75
CA ALA A 20 7.29 -6.43 -2.19
C ALA A 20 7.67 -7.31 -1.00
N LEU A 21 6.70 -7.69 -0.16
CA LEU A 21 6.93 -8.61 0.96
C LEU A 21 7.22 -10.04 0.49
N LEU A 22 6.51 -10.52 -0.54
CA LEU A 22 6.75 -11.84 -1.14
C LEU A 22 8.21 -11.99 -1.61
N LYS A 23 8.81 -10.93 -2.16
CA LYS A 23 10.21 -10.91 -2.60
C LYS A 23 11.23 -11.02 -1.45
N THR A 24 10.80 -10.86 -0.19
CA THR A 24 11.70 -10.94 0.97
C THR A 24 11.83 -12.35 1.55
N ASN A 25 11.04 -13.33 1.08
CA ASN A 25 10.94 -14.68 1.66
C ASN A 25 10.71 -14.69 3.18
N ARG A 26 10.07 -13.64 3.73
CA ARG A 26 9.70 -13.53 5.14
C ARG A 26 8.19 -13.72 5.31
N PRO A 27 7.71 -14.09 6.52
CA PRO A 27 6.29 -14.17 6.81
C PRO A 27 5.55 -12.88 6.46
N ILE A 28 4.48 -13.02 5.69
CA ILE A 28 3.54 -11.93 5.41
C ILE A 28 2.50 -11.94 6.51
N THR A 29 2.50 -10.87 7.28
CA THR A 29 1.64 -10.68 8.45
C THR A 29 1.13 -9.24 8.41
N THR A 30 0.03 -8.96 9.12
CA THR A 30 -0.51 -7.60 9.21
C THR A 30 0.53 -6.57 9.70
N PRO A 31 1.39 -6.87 10.70
CA PRO A 31 2.48 -5.97 11.09
C PRO A 31 3.52 -5.72 9.99
N THR A 32 3.93 -6.76 9.26
CA THR A 32 4.92 -6.59 8.17
C THR A 32 4.34 -5.81 7.00
N LEU A 33 3.05 -5.98 6.71
CA LEU A 33 2.30 -5.19 5.75
C LEU A 33 2.19 -3.71 6.18
N LEU A 34 1.85 -3.45 7.44
CA LEU A 34 1.75 -2.10 7.99
C LEU A 34 3.08 -1.34 7.90
N VAL A 35 4.20 -1.98 8.25
CA VAL A 35 5.54 -1.38 8.09
C VAL A 35 5.84 -1.06 6.64
N ARG A 36 5.49 -1.96 5.72
CA ARG A 36 5.71 -1.75 4.28
C ARG A 36 4.88 -0.58 3.74
N LEU A 37 3.60 -0.50 4.10
CA LEU A 37 2.71 0.58 3.69
C LEU A 37 3.19 1.94 4.22
N ARG A 38 3.66 2.00 5.48
CA ARG A 38 4.25 3.23 6.05
C ARG A 38 5.51 3.68 5.31
N LEU A 39 6.37 2.72 4.91
CA LEU A 39 7.54 3.04 4.10
C LEU A 39 7.13 3.59 2.74
N MET A 40 6.17 2.94 2.06
CA MET A 40 5.62 3.41 0.78
C MET A 40 5.07 4.83 0.91
N GLN A 41 4.26 5.10 1.94
CA GLN A 41 3.74 6.44 2.22
C GLN A 41 4.84 7.50 2.38
N ALA A 42 5.91 7.17 3.12
CA ALA A 42 7.01 8.09 3.38
C ALA A 42 7.83 8.41 2.12
N THR A 43 7.95 7.46 1.21
CA THR A 43 8.73 7.60 -0.04
C THR A 43 7.89 8.02 -1.24
N GLU A 44 6.56 8.07 -1.13
CA GLU A 44 5.66 8.30 -2.26
C GLU A 44 5.75 9.74 -2.79
N PRO A 45 6.22 9.99 -4.03
CA PRO A 45 6.31 11.33 -4.59
C PRO A 45 4.93 11.91 -4.92
N ASP A 46 3.97 11.07 -5.33
CA ASP A 46 2.63 11.51 -5.72
C ASP A 46 1.77 11.82 -4.47
N ARG A 47 1.28 13.07 -4.36
CA ARG A 47 0.49 13.49 -3.19
C ARG A 47 -0.87 12.80 -3.12
N GLN A 48 -1.48 12.47 -4.25
CA GLN A 48 -2.76 11.78 -4.31
C GLN A 48 -2.58 10.32 -3.89
N ARG A 49 -1.60 9.60 -4.46
CA ARG A 49 -1.27 8.23 -4.01
C ARG A 49 -0.89 8.21 -2.53
N ARG A 50 -0.09 9.18 -2.06
CA ARG A 50 0.27 9.28 -0.63
C ARG A 50 -0.96 9.41 0.29
N LYS A 51 -1.96 10.19 -0.12
CA LYS A 51 -3.23 10.31 0.61
C LYS A 51 -4.02 9.01 0.62
N ILE A 52 -4.01 8.27 -0.49
CA ILE A 52 -4.70 6.99 -0.59
C ILE A 52 -3.97 5.95 0.31
N ILE A 53 -2.64 5.87 0.25
CA ILE A 53 -1.86 5.02 1.17
C ILE A 53 -2.17 5.37 2.64
N ALA A 54 -2.34 6.66 2.96
CA ALA A 54 -2.72 7.10 4.30
C ALA A 54 -4.13 6.66 4.72
N ALA A 55 -5.05 6.48 3.78
CA ALA A 55 -6.41 6.04 4.04
C ALA A 55 -6.52 4.52 4.24
N VAL A 56 -5.53 3.76 3.78
CA VAL A 56 -5.43 2.29 3.95
C VAL A 56 -4.86 1.91 5.32
N ILE A 57 -4.06 2.80 5.94
CA ILE A 57 -3.34 2.59 7.20
C ILE A 57 -4.17 3.05 8.40
#